data_AF-A0A3D4BBC8-F1
#
_entry.id   AF-A0A3D4BBC8-F1
#
_cell.length_a   1.000
_cell.length_b   1.000
_cell.length_c   1.000
_cell.angle_alpha   90.00
_cell.angle_beta   90.00
_cell.angle_gamma   90.00
#
_symmetry.space_group_name_H-M   'P 1'
#
loop_
_entity.id
_entity.type
_entity.pdbx_description
1 polymer ?
#
loop_
_entity_poly.entity_id
_entity_poly.type
_entity_poly.pdbx_seq_one_letter_code
_entity_poly.pdbx_strand_id
1 'polypeptide(L)'
;MPDTIVFNGLEAPRGEKSFYWLYVTTKLDGSDLALPVHVIAGKKSGPTPGLFSTLHGGEWLSIEMLRRVTIMLVPRSGPSSMGKISPIPV
;
A
#
# COMPACT_ATOMS: atom_id res chain seq x y z
N MET A 1 -5.11 21.08 6.45
CA MET A 1 -4.34 20.15 5.59
C MET A 1 -5.26 18.99 5.27
N PRO A 2 -5.22 18.40 4.06
CA PRO A 2 -6.22 17.43 3.64
C PRO A 2 -6.19 16.16 4.51
N ASP A 3 -7.38 15.68 4.86
CA ASP A 3 -7.63 14.50 5.70
C ASP A 3 -7.35 13.17 4.99
N THR A 4 -6.84 13.23 3.76
CA THR A 4 -6.73 12.11 2.83
C THR A 4 -5.35 12.09 2.19
N ILE A 5 -4.77 10.90 2.05
CA ILE A 5 -3.60 10.64 1.19
C ILE A 5 -4.12 10.23 -0.19
N VAL A 6 -3.70 10.94 -1.24
CA VAL A 6 -4.07 10.59 -2.62
C VAL A 6 -2.97 9.74 -3.24
N PHE A 7 -3.32 8.57 -3.75
CA PHE A 7 -2.43 7.66 -4.46
C PHE A 7 -3.07 7.24 -5.78
N ASN A 8 -2.48 7.64 -6.92
CA ASN A 8 -3.01 7.37 -8.25
C ASN A 8 -4.50 7.76 -8.43
N GLY A 9 -4.89 8.92 -7.90
CA GLY A 9 -6.28 9.40 -7.90
C GLY A 9 -7.20 8.70 -6.89
N LEU A 10 -6.69 7.71 -6.15
CA LEU A 10 -7.43 7.01 -5.11
C LEU A 10 -7.23 7.71 -3.76
N GLU A 11 -8.33 7.91 -3.05
CA GLU A 11 -8.36 8.57 -1.75
C GLU A 11 -8.23 7.55 -0.62
N ALA A 12 -7.19 7.69 0.19
CA ALA A 12 -6.95 6.92 1.41
C ALA A 12 -7.14 7.81 2.65
N PRO A 13 -8.24 7.64 3.41
CA PRO A 13 -8.50 8.43 4.60
C PRO A 13 -7.42 8.26 5.67
N ARG A 14 -7.07 9.35 6.35
CA ARG A 14 -6.13 9.29 7.47
C ARG A 14 -6.69 8.48 8.63
N GLY A 15 -5.81 7.73 9.29
CA GLY A 15 -6.19 6.89 10.42
C GLY A 15 -6.74 5.53 10.02
N GLU A 16 -6.76 5.21 8.72
CA GLU A 16 -7.31 3.96 8.19
C GLU A 16 -6.26 3.13 7.44
N LYS A 17 -6.63 1.87 7.21
CA LYS A 17 -5.99 1.01 6.22
C LYS A 17 -6.93 0.86 5.05
N SER A 18 -6.42 1.07 3.86
CA SER A 18 -7.18 0.94 2.63
C SER A 18 -6.45 -0.01 1.69
N PHE A 19 -7.21 -0.70 0.85
CA PHE A 19 -6.70 -1.63 -0.13
C PHE A 19 -7.26 -1.27 -1.51
N TYR A 20 -6.39 -1.31 -2.51
CA TYR A 20 -6.72 -0.94 -3.87
C TYR A 20 -6.08 -1.89 -4.87
N TRP A 21 -6.76 -2.08 -6.00
CA TRP A 21 -6.17 -2.65 -7.20
C TRP A 21 -5.70 -1.51 -8.11
N LEU A 22 -4.39 -1.39 -8.29
CA LEU A 22 -3.79 -0.42 -9.19
C LEU A 22 -3.74 -1.02 -10.59
N TYR A 23 -4.63 -0.58 -11.47
CA TYR A 23 -4.60 -0.97 -12.88
C TYR A 23 -3.26 -0.59 -13.53
N VAL A 24 -2.70 -1.52 -14.29
CA VAL A 24 -1.46 -1.32 -15.05
C VAL A 24 -1.77 -1.32 -16.54
N THR A 25 -2.36 -2.41 -17.05
CA THR A 25 -2.67 -2.59 -18.47
C THR A 25 -3.66 -3.74 -18.66
N THR A 26 -4.31 -3.81 -19.81
CA THR A 26 -4.99 -5.03 -20.28
C THR A 26 -3.96 -6.00 -20.85
N LYS A 27 -4.08 -7.28 -20.51
CA LYS A 27 -3.24 -8.37 -21.01
C LYS A 27 -3.72 -8.82 -22.40
N LEU A 28 -2.91 -9.67 -23.04
CA LEU A 28 -3.24 -10.24 -24.36
C LEU A 28 -4.54 -11.06 -24.35
N ASP A 29 -4.88 -11.68 -23.21
CA ASP A 29 -6.13 -12.45 -23.03
C ASP A 29 -7.37 -11.56 -22.79
N GLY A 30 -7.21 -10.23 -22.82
CA GLY A 30 -8.28 -9.26 -22.58
C GLY A 30 -8.60 -9.00 -21.11
N SER A 31 -7.94 -9.67 -20.17
CA SER A 31 -8.12 -9.41 -18.73
C SER A 31 -7.12 -8.38 -18.19
N ASP A 32 -7.48 -7.72 -17.10
CA ASP A 32 -6.64 -6.65 -16.54
C ASP A 32 -5.47 -7.20 -15.73
N LEU A 33 -4.30 -6.59 -15.92
CA LEU A 33 -3.18 -6.67 -15.00
C LEU A 33 -3.32 -5.51 -14.00
N ALA A 34 -3.46 -5.86 -12.72
CA ALA A 34 -3.52 -4.90 -11.63
C ALA A 34 -2.58 -5.32 -10.48
N LEU A 35 -2.01 -4.33 -9.80
CA LEU A 35 -1.16 -4.54 -8.64
C LEU A 35 -1.96 -4.28 -7.36
N PRO A 36 -1.91 -5.17 -6.35
CA PRO A 36 -2.56 -4.91 -5.08
C PRO A 36 -1.72 -3.92 -4.26
N VAL A 37 -2.38 -2.89 -3.71
CA VAL A 37 -1.75 -1.82 -2.93
C VAL A 37 -2.49 -1.63 -1.62
N HIS A 38 -1.75 -1.74 -0.53
CA HIS A 38 -2.20 -1.34 0.79
C HIS A 38 -1.70 0.07 1.10
N VAL A 39 -2.61 0.95 1.53
CA VAL A 39 -2.26 2.27 2.08
C VAL A 39 -2.61 2.28 3.55
N ILE A 40 -1.61 2.50 4.40
CA ILE A 40 -1.76 2.62 5.86
C ILE A 40 -1.50 4.07 6.21
N ALA A 41 -2.57 4.86 6.28
CA ALA A 41 -2.46 6.31 6.48
C ALA A 41 -2.38 6.64 7.97
N GLY A 42 -1.28 7.25 8.40
CA GLY A 42 -1.13 7.74 9.77
C GLY A 42 -2.16 8.83 10.11
N LYS A 43 -2.54 8.92 11.39
CA LYS A 43 -3.49 9.95 11.87
C LYS A 43 -2.94 11.37 11.80
N LYS A 44 -1.62 11.55 11.81
CA LYS A 44 -0.95 12.85 11.67
C LYS A 44 -0.05 12.85 10.44
N SER A 45 0.31 14.05 9.98
CA SER A 45 1.30 14.20 8.91
C SER A 45 2.66 13.64 9.32
N GLY A 46 3.37 13.06 8.36
CA GLY A 46 4.64 12.38 8.58
C GLY A 46 5.20 11.83 7.26
N PRO A 47 6.38 11.20 7.29
CA PRO A 47 7.01 10.65 6.09
C PRO A 47 6.15 9.57 5.42
N THR A 48 6.29 9.44 4.09
CA THR A 48 5.55 8.46 3.28
C THR A 48 6.45 7.38 2.68
N PRO A 49 6.97 6.41 3.45
CA PRO A 49 7.79 5.34 2.88
C PRO A 49 6.97 4.35 2.05
N GLY A 50 7.55 3.94 0.93
CA GLY A 50 7.07 2.85 0.09
C GLY A 50 7.72 1.52 0.46
N LEU A 51 6.95 0.43 0.49
CA LEU A 51 7.46 -0.93 0.67
C LEU A 51 7.06 -1.78 -0.54
N PHE A 52 8.02 -2.42 -1.19
CA PHE A 52 7.80 -3.17 -2.43
C PHE A 52 8.30 -4.61 -2.29
N SER A 53 7.66 -5.52 -3.01
CA SER A 53 8.01 -6.94 -3.09
C SER A 53 7.84 -7.43 -4.53
N THR A 54 8.42 -8.61 -4.82
CA THR A 54 8.38 -9.32 -6.11
C THR A 54 8.81 -8.45 -7.29
N LEU A 55 9.91 -7.73 -7.12
CA LEU A 55 10.60 -7.13 -8.26
C LEU A 55 11.09 -8.23 -9.20
N HIS A 56 11.35 -9.42 -8.64
CA HIS A 56 11.55 -10.67 -9.37
C HIS A 56 10.54 -11.72 -8.92
N GLY A 57 10.10 -12.59 -9.84
CA GLY A 57 9.03 -13.56 -9.60
C GLY A 57 9.35 -14.70 -8.61
N GLY A 58 10.60 -14.84 -8.17
CA GLY A 58 11.05 -15.86 -7.22
C GLY A 58 11.21 -15.39 -5.77
N GLU A 59 10.81 -14.16 -5.44
CA GLU A 59 11.15 -13.49 -4.17
C GLU A 59 10.16 -13.75 -3.02
N TRP A 60 9.91 -15.02 -2.70
CA TRP A 60 8.88 -15.46 -1.75
C TRP A 60 9.02 -14.86 -0.33
N LEU A 61 10.24 -14.68 0.17
CA LEU A 61 10.47 -14.17 1.53
C LEU A 61 9.92 -12.76 1.71
N SER A 62 10.12 -11.89 0.71
CA SER A 62 9.67 -10.49 0.81
C SER A 62 8.14 -10.39 0.83
N ILE A 63 7.44 -11.28 0.11
CA ILE A 63 5.97 -11.35 0.11
C ILE A 63 5.46 -11.61 1.54
N GLU A 64 5.97 -12.64 2.20
CA GLU A 64 5.53 -12.99 3.55
C GLU A 64 5.88 -11.90 4.58
N MET A 65 7.05 -11.27 4.44
CA MET A 65 7.43 -10.14 5.30
C MET A 65 6.48 -8.97 5.14
N LEU A 66 6.16 -8.54 3.92
CA LEU A 66 5.23 -7.43 3.67
C LEU A 66 3.80 -7.79 4.12
N ARG A 67 3.36 -9.04 3.93
CA ARG A 67 2.07 -9.51 4.44
C ARG A 67 1.97 -9.35 5.95
N ARG A 68 3.00 -9.80 6.70
CA ARG A 68 3.07 -9.64 8.17
C ARG A 68 3.08 -8.17 8.57
N VAL A 69 3.90 -7.35 7.92
CA VAL A 69 3.97 -5.91 8.18
C VAL A 69 2.60 -5.25 7.98
N THR A 70 1.89 -5.61 6.92
CA THR A 70 0.54 -5.07 6.62
C THR A 70 -0.49 -5.48 7.66
N ILE A 71 -0.42 -6.71 8.16
CA ILE A 71 -1.29 -7.20 9.24
C ILE A 71 -0.98 -6.46 10.55
N MET A 72 0.29 -6.37 10.93
CA MET A 72 0.72 -5.85 12.24
C MET A 72 0.68 -4.33 12.36
N LEU A 73 0.98 -3.58 11.31
CA LEU A 73 0.96 -2.12 11.37
C LEU A 73 -0.46 -1.64 11.58
N VAL A 74 -0.72 -0.73 12.52
CA VAL A 74 -2.05 -0.11 12.71
C VAL A 74 -1.86 1.41 12.70
N PRO A 75 -2.79 2.19 12.11
CA PRO A 75 -2.73 3.65 12.18
C PRO A 75 -2.75 4.16 13.63
N ARG A 76 -1.58 4.54 14.17
CA ARG A 76 -1.44 5.01 15.55
C ARG A 76 -1.45 6.54 15.64
N SER A 77 -2.02 7.06 16.72
CA SER A 77 -1.87 8.45 17.16
C SER A 77 -0.49 8.61 17.82
N GLY A 78 0.51 9.14 17.13
CA GLY A 78 1.84 9.38 17.69
C GLY A 78 2.73 10.21 16.76
N PRO A 79 3.79 10.85 17.28
CA PRO A 79 4.68 11.72 16.48
C PRO A 79 5.43 10.97 15.35
N SER A 80 5.42 9.64 15.34
CA SER A 80 5.98 8.79 14.28
C SER A 80 4.92 8.20 13.34
N SER A 81 3.78 8.85 13.12
CA SER A 81 2.73 8.35 12.21
C SER A 81 3.16 8.50 10.76
N MET A 82 4.01 7.59 10.28
CA MET A 82 4.34 7.42 8.87
C MET A 82 3.09 6.96 8.12
N GLY A 83 2.69 7.69 7.08
CA GLY A 83 1.80 7.13 6.07
C GLY A 83 2.60 6.10 5.29
N LYS A 84 2.19 4.84 5.19
CA LYS A 84 2.96 3.83 4.45
C LYS A 84 2.15 3.35 3.27
N ILE A 85 2.78 3.27 2.11
CA ILE A 85 2.19 2.71 0.90
C ILE A 85 2.94 1.41 0.62
N SER A 86 2.22 0.29 0.57
CA SER A 86 2.78 -1.04 0.41
C SER A 86 2.09 -1.74 -0.76
N PRO A 87 2.62 -1.67 -1.98
CA PRO A 87 2.27 -2.62 -3.03
C PRO A 87 2.71 -4.03 -2.62
N ILE A 88 1.74 -4.93 -2.50
CA ILE A 88 1.97 -6.36 -2.31
C ILE A 88 1.26 -7.04 -3.46
N PRO A 89 1.93 -7.72 -4.37
CA PRO A 89 1.29 -8.71 -5.22
C PRO A 89 0.95 -9.95 -4.37
N VAL A 90 -0.32 -10.35 -4.43
CA VAL A 90 -0.84 -11.60 -3.87
C VAL A 90 -1.02 -12.58 -5.01
#